data_AF-A0A7Z0B1P4-F1
#
_entry.id   AF-A0A7Z0B1P4-F1
#
_cell.length_a   1.000
_cell.length_b   1.000
_cell.length_c   1.000
_cell.angle_alpha   90.00
_cell.angle_beta   90.00
_cell.angle_gamma   90.00
#
_symmetry.space_group_name_H-M   'P 1'
#
loop_
_entity.id
_entity.type
_entity.pdbx_description
1 polymer ?
#
loop_
_entity_poly.entity_id
_entity_poly.type
_entity_poly.pdbx_seq_one_letter_code
_entity_poly.pdbx_strand_id
1 'polypeptide(L)'
;MATGARSDLRSDVPYYLLNFERALAWLAERYDDLLDVEEQAFLRAFADLPQASRALLVRMLMRQGTLFRASRLAYDEIGCPLLAAEPMTALGWIDTEPGLTLENLFALTTRPELLEIFAEAIALVPGAKALRKADLLETLRPFYEGEGDSEGTAANPTERPLSSWHSATADRILHVAIASLCERLRLMFFGNLQQDWSEFVLADLGVFQYEKVPFAPSSRAFQQRADVDVYLALHACREALDWLPDGDAEPAAIETLVTAVREIATSNAWLETRRAKLLFRIGQHCERRQNWPAALAVYMDCAWPGARHRRVRVLERSERFGEAFALAGEALRRAGKRRRSAACRADDAASAAQARRADGSRGGGASGGAQHAGVA
;
A
#
# COMPACT_ATOMS: atom_id res chain seq x y z
N MET A 1 52.46 5.79 -18.83
CA MET A 1 52.44 6.16 -17.40
C MET A 1 51.91 7.59 -17.30
N ALA A 2 50.68 7.75 -16.82
CA ALA A 2 50.16 8.99 -16.28
C ALA A 2 48.90 8.61 -15.49
N THR A 3 49.08 8.55 -14.17
CA THR A 3 48.07 8.32 -13.15
C THR A 3 47.01 9.42 -13.20
N GLY A 4 45.82 9.10 -13.70
CA GLY A 4 44.62 9.91 -13.55
C GLY A 4 43.90 9.51 -12.28
N ALA A 5 43.98 10.38 -11.26
CA ALA A 5 43.41 10.20 -9.94
C ALA A 5 41.95 9.73 -9.98
N ARG A 6 41.70 8.56 -9.38
CA ARG A 6 40.35 8.19 -8.93
C ARG A 6 39.93 9.25 -7.92
N SER A 7 38.82 9.93 -8.21
CA SER A 7 38.14 10.86 -7.33
C SER A 7 37.73 10.14 -6.03
N ASP A 8 38.61 10.17 -5.04
CA ASP A 8 38.41 9.69 -3.67
C ASP A 8 37.61 10.73 -2.85
N LEU A 9 36.38 10.98 -3.30
CA LEU A 9 35.36 11.71 -2.53
C LEU A 9 34.08 10.86 -2.52
N ARG A 10 34.18 9.66 -1.95
CA ARG A 10 32.99 8.92 -1.52
C ARG A 10 32.43 9.68 -0.33
N SER A 11 31.21 10.20 -0.43
CA SER A 11 30.53 10.76 0.75
C SER A 11 30.42 9.68 1.83
N ASP A 12 30.76 10.00 3.07
CA ASP A 12 30.57 9.09 4.23
C ASP A 12 29.09 8.77 4.51
N VAL A 13 28.16 9.46 3.83
CA VAL A 13 26.72 9.23 3.93
C VAL A 13 26.29 8.13 2.94
N PRO A 14 25.58 7.08 3.41
CA PRO A 14 25.07 6.03 2.52
C PRO A 14 24.07 6.57 1.49
N TYR A 15 24.17 6.10 0.24
CA TYR A 15 23.34 6.61 -0.87
C TYR A 15 21.83 6.46 -0.63
N TYR A 16 21.39 5.36 0.01
CA TYR A 16 19.97 5.14 0.32
C TYR A 16 19.44 6.17 1.32
N LEU A 17 20.28 6.63 2.25
CA LEU A 17 19.93 7.69 3.20
C LEU A 17 19.79 9.02 2.46
N LEU A 18 20.74 9.36 1.58
CA LEU A 18 20.66 10.58 0.76
C LEU A 18 19.39 10.61 -0.10
N ASN A 19 19.00 9.47 -0.68
CA ASN A 19 17.79 9.38 -1.49
C ASN A 19 16.52 9.56 -0.66
N PHE A 20 16.47 8.98 0.55
CA PHE A 20 15.37 9.21 1.47
C PHE A 20 15.30 10.68 1.93
N GLU A 21 16.41 11.28 2.33
CA GLU A 21 16.49 12.70 2.73
C GLU A 21 16.03 13.64 1.59
N ARG A 22 16.41 13.34 0.34
CA ARG A 22 15.91 14.08 -0.84
C ARG A 22 14.40 13.94 -1.02
N ALA A 23 13.85 12.74 -0.82
CA ALA A 23 12.41 12.53 -0.93
C ALA A 23 11.65 13.30 0.17
N LEU A 24 12.16 13.30 1.40
CA LEU A 24 11.59 14.08 2.50
C LEU A 24 11.64 15.59 2.23
N ALA A 25 12.75 16.10 1.70
CA ALA A 25 12.86 17.52 1.33
C ALA A 25 11.86 17.89 0.24
N TRP A 26 11.68 17.03 -0.77
CA TRP A 26 10.69 17.24 -1.83
C TRP A 26 9.26 17.25 -1.29
N LEU A 27 8.93 16.36 -0.34
CA LEU A 27 7.64 16.35 0.34
C LEU A 27 7.41 17.64 1.14
N ALA A 28 8.41 18.09 1.90
CA ALA A 28 8.35 19.34 2.65
C ALA A 28 8.08 20.55 1.74
N GLU A 29 8.69 20.60 0.55
CA GLU A 29 8.50 21.71 -0.39
C GLU A 29 7.11 21.70 -1.06
N ARG A 30 6.57 20.52 -1.36
CA ARG A 30 5.40 20.35 -2.27
C ARG A 30 4.09 20.05 -1.55
N TYR A 31 4.16 19.55 -0.32
CA TYR A 31 3.02 19.05 0.45
C TYR A 31 2.92 19.69 1.84
N ASP A 32 3.64 20.78 2.13
CA ASP A 32 3.61 21.46 3.44
C ASP A 32 2.18 21.71 3.96
N ASP A 33 1.26 22.12 3.06
CA ASP A 33 -0.14 22.38 3.35
C ASP A 33 -1.00 21.13 3.61
N LEU A 34 -0.50 19.94 3.26
CA LEU A 34 -1.15 18.66 3.49
C LEU A 34 -0.58 17.91 4.70
N LEU A 35 0.61 18.29 5.19
CA LEU A 35 1.25 17.66 6.34
C LEU A 35 0.63 18.13 7.65
N ASP A 36 0.39 17.21 8.58
CA ASP A 36 -0.04 17.57 9.92
C ASP A 36 1.14 17.86 10.86
N VAL A 37 0.82 18.16 12.13
CA VAL A 37 1.81 18.50 13.14
C VAL A 37 2.78 17.35 13.41
N GLU A 38 2.29 16.10 13.39
CA GLU A 38 3.11 14.92 13.66
C GLU A 38 4.08 14.66 12.50
N GLU A 39 3.61 14.79 11.26
CA GLU A 39 4.43 14.63 10.06
C GLU A 39 5.47 15.74 9.93
N GLN A 40 5.10 16.99 10.20
CA GLN A 40 6.05 18.11 10.25
C GLN A 40 7.08 17.96 11.38
N ALA A 41 6.68 17.39 12.52
CA ALA A 41 7.60 17.07 13.61
C ALA A 41 8.57 15.95 13.21
N PHE A 42 8.08 14.91 12.52
CA PHE A 42 8.91 13.83 11.98
C PHE A 42 9.98 14.37 11.02
N LEU A 43 9.62 15.21 10.05
CA LEU A 43 10.58 15.75 9.08
C LEU A 43 11.72 16.53 9.75
N ARG A 44 11.40 17.33 10.77
CA ARG A 44 12.38 18.11 11.54
C ARG A 44 13.25 17.20 12.41
N ALA A 45 12.62 16.37 13.24
CA ALA A 45 13.34 15.49 14.15
C ALA A 45 14.23 14.49 13.41
N PHE A 46 13.79 14.00 12.23
CA PHE A 46 14.57 13.06 11.45
C PHE A 46 15.89 13.68 11.03
N ALA A 47 15.88 14.93 10.52
CA ALA A 47 17.08 15.64 10.09
C ALA A 47 18.10 15.88 11.23
N ASP A 48 17.63 15.96 12.48
CA ASP A 48 18.47 16.19 13.67
C ASP A 48 19.04 14.90 14.28
N LEU A 49 18.53 13.73 13.89
CA LEU A 49 19.03 12.44 14.40
C LEU A 49 20.48 12.16 13.95
N PRO A 50 21.27 11.41 14.74
CA PRO A 50 22.56 10.91 14.29
C PRO A 50 22.46 10.12 12.97
N GLN A 51 23.47 10.23 12.12
CA GLN A 51 23.49 9.54 10.82
C GLN A 51 23.23 8.04 10.94
N ALA A 52 23.82 7.37 11.93
CA ALA A 52 23.62 5.94 12.16
C ALA A 52 22.14 5.60 12.46
N SER A 53 21.47 6.42 13.26
CA SER A 53 20.04 6.27 13.58
C SER A 53 19.17 6.46 12.34
N ARG A 54 19.41 7.54 11.59
CA ARG A 54 18.70 7.79 10.33
C ARG A 54 18.89 6.64 9.34
N ALA A 55 20.14 6.19 9.16
CA ALA A 55 20.47 5.10 8.27
C ALA A 55 19.77 3.80 8.69
N LEU A 56 19.75 3.48 9.99
CA LEU A 56 19.08 2.31 10.51
C LEU A 56 17.58 2.34 10.23
N LEU A 57 16.91 3.49 10.45
CA LEU A 57 15.49 3.64 10.15
C LEU A 57 15.22 3.36 8.67
N VAL A 58 15.98 3.99 7.78
CA VAL A 58 15.79 3.80 6.33
C VAL A 58 16.04 2.34 5.93
N ARG A 59 17.07 1.69 6.49
CA ARG A 59 17.31 0.24 6.26
C ARG A 59 16.12 -0.61 6.68
N MET A 60 15.51 -0.33 7.83
CA MET A 60 14.33 -1.07 8.29
C MET A 60 13.11 -0.79 7.41
N LEU A 61 12.86 0.47 7.04
CA LEU A 61 11.74 0.86 6.15
C LEU A 61 11.86 0.28 4.73
N MET A 62 13.07 -0.03 4.27
CA MET A 62 13.31 -0.69 2.97
C MET A 62 13.18 -2.22 3.03
N ARG A 63 13.05 -2.81 4.23
CA ARG A 63 12.85 -4.26 4.39
C ARG A 63 11.37 -4.57 4.56
N GLN A 64 11.01 -5.82 4.26
CA GLN A 64 9.65 -6.31 4.46
C GLN A 64 9.36 -6.52 5.96
N GLY A 65 8.19 -6.06 6.40
CA GLY A 65 7.72 -6.13 7.79
C GLY A 65 8.13 -4.96 8.67
N THR A 66 7.60 -4.90 9.89
CA THR A 66 7.90 -3.85 10.89
C THR A 66 8.68 -4.34 12.10
N LEU A 67 8.82 -5.67 12.25
CA LEU A 67 9.52 -6.32 13.35
C LEU A 67 10.84 -6.92 12.86
N PHE A 68 11.93 -6.59 13.53
CA PHE A 68 13.27 -7.03 13.13
C PHE A 68 14.07 -7.54 14.32
N ARG A 69 14.79 -8.65 14.13
CA ARG A 69 15.83 -9.07 15.09
C ARG A 69 17.03 -8.15 14.98
N ALA A 70 17.49 -7.60 16.10
CA ALA A 70 18.67 -6.73 16.16
C ALA A 70 19.91 -7.45 15.61
N SER A 71 20.08 -8.74 15.93
CA SER A 71 21.14 -9.59 15.38
C SER A 71 21.15 -9.71 13.84
N ARG A 72 20.01 -9.44 13.18
CA ARG A 72 19.85 -9.46 11.71
C ARG A 72 19.93 -8.07 11.07
N LEU A 73 20.28 -7.05 11.84
CA LEU A 73 20.49 -5.66 11.39
C LEU A 73 21.96 -5.28 11.50
N ALA A 74 22.86 -6.17 11.07
CA ALA A 74 24.30 -5.93 11.05
C ALA A 74 24.70 -5.19 9.76
N TYR A 75 25.02 -3.91 9.90
CA TYR A 75 25.50 -3.05 8.82
C TYR A 75 26.77 -2.33 9.27
N ASP A 76 27.88 -2.53 8.56
CA ASP A 76 29.18 -1.97 8.94
C ASP A 76 29.13 -0.44 9.04
N GLU A 77 28.36 0.22 8.17
CA GLU A 77 28.23 1.68 8.17
C GLU A 77 27.39 2.26 9.32
N ILE A 78 26.64 1.41 10.03
CA ILE A 78 25.76 1.80 11.15
C ILE A 78 26.39 1.43 12.51
N GLY A 79 27.17 0.35 12.54
CA GLY A 79 27.70 -0.20 13.78
C GLY A 79 26.63 -0.95 14.58
N CYS A 80 26.57 -0.73 15.90
CA CYS A 80 25.63 -1.44 16.77
C CYS A 80 24.19 -0.98 16.53
N PRO A 81 23.26 -1.85 16.07
CA PRO A 81 21.89 -1.46 15.78
C PRO A 81 21.11 -1.02 17.03
N LEU A 82 21.45 -1.56 18.22
CA LEU A 82 20.79 -1.16 19.47
C LEU A 82 21.16 0.27 19.85
N LEU A 83 22.46 0.63 19.79
CA LEU A 83 22.91 2.00 20.06
C LEU A 83 22.34 2.98 19.02
N ALA A 84 22.31 2.58 17.74
CA ALA A 84 21.72 3.40 16.69
C ALA A 84 20.19 3.59 16.86
N ALA A 85 19.50 2.65 17.51
CA ALA A 85 18.07 2.75 17.79
C ALA A 85 17.72 3.70 18.95
N GLU A 86 18.60 3.85 19.95
CA GLU A 86 18.32 4.63 21.19
C GLU A 86 17.71 6.02 20.95
N PRO A 87 18.26 6.88 20.04
CA PRO A 87 17.68 8.20 19.79
C PRO A 87 16.25 8.13 19.22
N MET A 88 15.96 7.10 18.43
CA MET A 88 14.64 6.89 17.84
C MET A 88 13.66 6.29 18.86
N THR A 89 14.14 5.47 19.79
CA THR A 89 13.34 4.98 20.91
C THR A 89 12.88 6.14 21.80
N ALA A 90 13.76 7.12 22.06
CA ALA A 90 13.40 8.32 22.81
C ALA A 90 12.30 9.16 22.14
N LEU A 91 12.19 9.08 20.81
CA LEU A 91 11.13 9.72 20.02
C LEU A 91 9.87 8.84 19.85
N GLY A 92 9.89 7.61 20.37
CA GLY A 92 8.80 6.64 20.19
C GLY A 92 8.71 6.06 18.78
N TRP A 93 9.73 6.21 17.95
CA TRP A 93 9.72 5.72 16.55
C TRP A 93 10.09 4.25 16.44
N ILE A 94 10.92 3.78 17.38
CA ILE A 94 11.31 2.38 17.53
C ILE A 94 10.92 1.92 18.93
N ASP A 95 10.23 0.79 19.00
CA ASP A 95 10.02 0.06 20.24
C ASP A 95 11.03 -1.11 20.32
N THR A 96 11.79 -1.17 21.40
CA THR A 96 12.85 -2.16 21.64
C THR A 96 12.38 -3.38 22.42
N GLU A 97 11.17 -3.34 22.99
CA GLU A 97 10.56 -4.45 23.72
C GLU A 97 9.09 -4.65 23.28
N PRO A 98 8.84 -4.82 21.97
CA PRO A 98 7.47 -4.95 21.48
C PRO A 98 6.83 -6.26 21.95
N GLY A 99 5.52 -6.19 22.22
CA GLY A 99 4.69 -7.37 22.40
C GLY A 99 4.67 -8.23 21.13
N LEU A 100 4.98 -9.51 21.26
CA LEU A 100 4.95 -10.48 20.17
C LEU A 100 3.80 -11.46 20.39
N THR A 101 2.96 -11.60 19.38
CA THR A 101 2.06 -12.76 19.26
C THR A 101 2.87 -14.02 18.93
N LEU A 102 2.23 -15.18 19.05
CA LEU A 102 2.84 -16.46 18.69
C LEU A 102 3.25 -16.48 17.20
N GLU A 103 2.43 -15.94 16.30
CA GLU A 103 2.71 -15.84 14.85
C GLU A 103 3.93 -14.97 14.59
N ASN A 104 4.00 -13.79 15.22
CA ASN A 104 5.10 -12.87 15.07
C ASN A 104 6.41 -13.50 15.57
N LEU A 105 6.38 -14.15 16.73
CA LEU A 105 7.52 -14.89 17.26
C LEU A 105 7.95 -15.99 16.29
N PHE A 106 7.00 -16.78 15.78
CA PHE A 106 7.29 -17.81 14.78
C PHE A 106 7.93 -17.18 13.55
N ALA A 107 7.37 -16.12 12.95
CA ALA A 107 7.92 -15.48 11.77
C ALA A 107 9.39 -15.03 11.96
N LEU A 108 9.72 -14.48 13.12
CA LEU A 108 11.07 -13.95 13.43
C LEU A 108 12.09 -15.03 13.81
N THR A 109 11.63 -16.17 14.33
CA THR A 109 12.48 -17.17 14.99
C THR A 109 12.78 -18.37 14.09
N THR A 110 13.97 -18.94 14.24
CA THR A 110 14.36 -20.15 13.51
C THR A 110 13.74 -21.39 14.16
N ARG A 111 13.61 -22.49 13.39
CA ARG A 111 13.06 -23.73 13.94
C ARG A 111 13.87 -24.30 15.13
N PRO A 112 15.22 -24.32 15.12
CA PRO A 112 16.00 -24.77 16.28
C PRO A 112 15.67 -23.97 17.55
N GLU A 113 15.66 -22.64 17.45
CA GLU A 113 15.28 -21.77 18.57
C GLU A 113 13.84 -22.01 19.04
N LEU A 114 12.89 -22.24 18.12
CA LEU A 114 11.51 -22.58 18.50
C LEU A 114 11.44 -23.91 19.29
N LEU A 115 12.28 -24.89 18.99
CA LEU A 115 12.34 -26.14 19.76
C LEU A 115 12.91 -25.92 21.17
N GLU A 116 13.78 -24.92 21.35
CA GLU A 116 14.32 -24.54 22.66
C GLU A 116 13.28 -23.76 23.46
N ILE A 117 12.67 -22.74 22.85
CA ILE A 117 11.63 -21.90 23.45
C ILE A 117 10.44 -22.72 23.93
N PHE A 118 9.98 -23.65 23.09
CA PHE A 118 8.76 -24.43 23.36
C PHE A 118 9.08 -25.87 23.81
N ALA A 119 10.28 -26.13 24.34
CA ALA A 119 10.72 -27.48 24.70
C ALA A 119 9.73 -28.22 25.60
N GLU A 120 9.18 -27.53 26.62
CA GLU A 120 8.21 -28.10 27.55
C GLU A 120 6.89 -28.44 26.88
N ALA A 121 6.30 -27.51 26.12
CA ALA A 121 5.05 -27.74 25.41
C ALA A 121 5.20 -28.82 24.31
N ILE A 122 6.33 -28.85 23.61
CA ILE A 122 6.64 -29.87 22.59
C ILE A 122 6.79 -31.25 23.22
N ALA A 123 7.34 -31.36 24.43
CA ALA A 123 7.45 -32.64 25.14
C ALA A 123 6.09 -33.26 25.48
N LEU A 124 5.05 -32.42 25.64
CA LEU A 124 3.68 -32.88 25.90
C LEU A 124 2.96 -33.40 24.65
N VAL A 125 3.44 -33.09 23.44
CA VAL A 125 2.78 -33.47 22.19
C VAL A 125 3.63 -34.47 21.40
N PRO A 126 3.22 -35.76 21.33
CA PRO A 126 3.94 -36.77 20.57
C PRO A 126 4.13 -36.38 19.10
N GLY A 127 5.37 -36.45 18.61
CA GLY A 127 5.69 -36.16 17.21
C GLY A 127 5.85 -34.66 16.88
N ALA A 128 5.54 -33.73 17.80
CA ALA A 128 5.64 -32.29 17.55
C ALA A 128 7.06 -31.85 17.12
N LYS A 129 8.10 -32.50 17.65
CA LYS A 129 9.50 -32.24 17.28
C LYS A 129 9.82 -32.53 15.81
N ALA A 130 9.03 -33.33 15.10
CA ALA A 130 9.21 -33.63 13.68
C ALA A 130 8.39 -32.72 12.76
N LEU A 131 7.45 -31.94 13.30
CA LEU A 131 6.55 -31.09 12.54
C LEU A 131 7.31 -29.96 11.82
N ARG A 132 6.75 -29.53 10.68
CA ARG A 132 7.20 -28.32 9.99
C ARG A 132 6.78 -27.10 10.81
N LYS A 133 7.40 -25.95 10.53
CA LYS A 133 7.17 -24.73 11.31
C LYS A 133 5.71 -24.28 11.34
N ALA A 134 4.99 -24.40 10.22
CA ALA A 134 3.55 -24.09 10.16
C ALA A 134 2.71 -25.08 10.99
N ASP A 135 2.93 -26.39 10.82
CA ASP A 135 2.19 -27.40 11.59
C ASP A 135 2.49 -27.32 13.10
N LEU A 136 3.72 -26.95 13.46
CA LEU A 136 4.12 -26.73 14.84
C LEU A 136 3.41 -25.51 15.44
N LEU A 137 3.24 -24.43 14.68
CA LEU A 137 2.48 -23.26 15.11
C LEU A 137 1.05 -23.66 15.45
N GLU A 138 0.36 -24.34 14.54
CA GLU A 138 -1.03 -24.78 14.75
C GLU A 138 -1.16 -25.77 15.91
N THR A 139 -0.15 -26.62 16.12
CA THR A 139 -0.13 -27.56 17.25
C THR A 139 0.05 -26.85 18.59
N LEU A 140 0.87 -25.79 18.64
CA LEU A 140 1.14 -25.06 19.87
C LEU A 140 0.09 -23.99 20.18
N ARG A 141 -0.62 -23.52 19.17
CA ARG A 141 -1.66 -22.48 19.26
C ARG A 141 -2.61 -22.66 20.47
N PRO A 142 -3.21 -23.84 20.73
CA PRO A 142 -4.13 -24.02 21.85
C PRO A 142 -3.51 -23.84 23.25
N PHE A 143 -2.18 -23.98 23.38
CA PHE A 143 -1.48 -23.81 24.66
C PHE A 143 -1.27 -22.35 25.04
N TYR A 144 -1.34 -21.44 24.06
CA TYR A 144 -0.98 -20.03 24.22
C TYR A 144 -2.11 -19.06 23.84
N GLU A 145 -3.25 -19.58 23.36
CA GLU A 145 -4.47 -18.80 23.07
C GLU A 145 -5.50 -18.80 24.22
N GLY A 146 -5.20 -19.38 25.40
CA GLY A 146 -6.14 -19.57 26.51
C GLY A 146 -6.09 -18.52 27.64
N GLU A 147 -7.24 -17.88 27.86
CA GLU A 147 -7.77 -17.09 29.01
C GLU A 147 -6.94 -15.93 29.60
N GLY A 148 -7.29 -14.72 29.14
CA GLY A 148 -6.94 -13.45 29.76
C GLY A 148 -7.65 -13.23 31.08
N ASP A 149 -7.10 -13.80 32.15
CA ASP A 149 -7.38 -13.35 33.52
C ASP A 149 -6.23 -12.47 34.01
N SER A 150 -6.32 -11.17 33.75
CA SER A 150 -5.78 -10.12 34.64
C SER A 150 -6.36 -8.77 34.23
N GLU A 151 -7.26 -8.26 35.08
CA GLU A 151 -7.73 -6.89 35.06
C GLU A 151 -6.53 -5.92 35.04
N GLY A 152 -6.47 -5.08 34.01
CA GLY A 152 -5.78 -3.79 34.13
C GLY A 152 -4.46 -3.60 33.37
N THR A 153 -4.36 -3.94 32.09
CA THR A 153 -3.62 -3.12 31.11
C THR A 153 -4.09 -3.44 29.69
N ALA A 154 -4.20 -2.43 28.82
CA ALA A 154 -4.74 -2.53 27.45
C ALA A 154 -3.82 -3.27 26.44
N ALA A 155 -3.04 -4.26 26.90
CA ALA A 155 -2.26 -5.14 26.04
C ALA A 155 -3.04 -6.43 25.83
N ASN A 156 -3.14 -6.87 24.58
CA ASN A 156 -3.74 -8.14 24.19
C ASN A 156 -3.14 -9.26 25.07
N PRO A 157 -3.93 -10.09 25.79
CA PRO A 157 -3.42 -11.06 26.78
C PRO A 157 -2.39 -12.08 26.25
N THR A 158 -2.24 -12.14 24.93
CA THR A 158 -1.38 -13.06 24.17
C THR A 158 -0.07 -12.45 23.68
N GLU A 159 0.14 -11.14 23.83
CA GLU A 159 1.35 -10.45 23.39
C GLU A 159 2.36 -10.34 24.53
N ARG A 160 3.58 -10.83 24.30
CA ARG A 160 4.66 -10.80 25.29
C ARG A 160 5.98 -10.43 24.63
N PRO A 161 6.89 -9.71 25.30
CA PRO A 161 8.19 -9.39 24.73
C PRO A 161 9.03 -10.65 24.52
N LEU A 162 10.03 -10.57 23.64
CA LEU A 162 10.92 -11.71 23.33
C LEU A 162 11.57 -12.30 24.59
N SER A 163 11.91 -11.47 25.57
CA SER A 163 12.51 -11.89 26.85
C SER A 163 11.59 -12.81 27.67
N SER A 164 10.27 -12.65 27.56
CA SER A 164 9.29 -13.52 28.21
C SER A 164 9.09 -14.84 27.47
N TRP A 165 9.25 -14.84 26.14
CA TRP A 165 9.21 -16.05 25.33
C TRP A 165 10.51 -16.86 25.45
N HIS A 166 11.65 -16.20 25.44
CA HIS A 166 12.97 -16.82 25.43
C HIS A 166 13.91 -16.11 26.40
N SER A 167 13.81 -16.45 27.68
CA SER A 167 14.58 -15.80 28.75
C SER A 167 16.11 -15.93 28.61
N ALA A 168 16.59 -16.97 27.90
CA ALA A 168 18.01 -17.22 27.69
C ALA A 168 18.64 -16.38 26.56
N THR A 169 17.85 -15.63 25.78
CA THR A 169 18.40 -14.86 24.65
C THR A 169 18.94 -13.49 25.04
N ALA A 170 20.09 -13.15 24.48
CA ALA A 170 20.62 -11.79 24.51
C ALA A 170 20.12 -10.94 23.32
N ASP A 171 19.41 -11.53 22.35
CA ASP A 171 18.90 -10.80 21.19
C ASP A 171 17.70 -9.92 21.58
N ARG A 172 17.38 -8.96 20.70
CA ARG A 172 16.28 -8.01 20.88
C ARG A 172 15.47 -7.89 19.60
N ILE A 173 14.20 -7.54 19.74
CA ILE A 173 13.34 -7.19 18.62
C ILE A 173 13.18 -5.68 18.58
N LEU A 174 13.35 -5.11 17.40
CA LEU A 174 13.04 -3.71 17.10
C LEU A 174 11.75 -3.68 16.29
N HIS A 175 10.76 -2.95 16.80
CA HIS A 175 9.52 -2.64 16.10
C HIS A 175 9.56 -1.20 15.57
N VAL A 176 9.32 -1.03 14.26
CA VAL A 176 9.24 0.29 13.62
C VAL A 176 7.84 0.89 13.83
N ALA A 177 7.62 1.48 15.00
CA ALA A 177 6.33 2.08 15.37
C ALA A 177 5.91 3.24 14.44
N ILE A 178 6.88 3.97 13.87
CA ILE A 178 6.64 5.10 12.95
C ILE A 178 6.31 4.67 11.50
N ALA A 179 6.20 3.37 11.23
CA ALA A 179 6.09 2.84 9.86
C ALA A 179 4.87 3.39 9.09
N SER A 180 3.72 3.56 9.74
CA SER A 180 2.50 4.07 9.11
C SER A 180 2.64 5.51 8.60
N LEU A 181 3.32 6.37 9.37
CA LEU A 181 3.64 7.74 8.96
C LEU A 181 4.58 7.71 7.74
N CYS A 182 5.63 6.90 7.80
CA CYS A 182 6.57 6.75 6.68
C CYS A 182 5.89 6.19 5.41
N GLU A 183 4.91 5.30 5.56
CA GLU A 183 4.11 4.79 4.45
C GLU A 183 3.21 5.86 3.83
N ARG A 184 2.62 6.73 4.66
CA ARG A 184 1.89 7.91 4.15
C ARG A 184 2.81 8.82 3.35
N LEU A 185 4.00 9.13 3.85
CA LEU A 185 4.98 9.94 3.12
C LEU A 185 5.39 9.28 1.80
N ARG A 186 5.58 7.96 1.80
CA ARG A 186 5.84 7.16 0.59
C ARG A 186 4.71 7.30 -0.44
N LEU A 187 3.46 7.17 0.00
CA LEU A 187 2.28 7.37 -0.84
C LEU A 187 2.26 8.78 -1.45
N MET A 188 2.50 9.81 -0.64
CA MET A 188 2.47 11.20 -1.11
C MET A 188 3.59 11.48 -2.13
N PHE A 189 4.75 10.84 -1.95
CA PHE A 189 5.89 10.98 -2.84
C PHE A 189 5.65 10.30 -4.20
N PHE A 190 5.27 9.02 -4.21
CA PHE A 190 5.08 8.26 -5.44
C PHE A 190 3.67 8.40 -6.06
N GLY A 191 2.70 8.94 -5.31
CA GLY A 191 1.29 8.94 -5.68
C GLY A 191 0.63 7.55 -5.64
N ASN A 192 1.37 6.53 -5.21
CA ASN A 192 0.94 5.14 -5.15
C ASN A 192 1.79 4.35 -4.13
N LEU A 193 1.40 3.11 -3.80
CA LEU A 193 2.11 2.26 -2.83
C LEU A 193 2.77 1.03 -3.48
N GLN A 194 2.70 0.93 -4.80
CA GLN A 194 3.37 -0.13 -5.55
C GLN A 194 4.87 0.15 -5.68
N GLN A 195 5.24 1.43 -5.72
CA GLN A 195 6.64 1.87 -5.71
C GLN A 195 7.15 2.03 -4.28
N ASP A 196 8.42 1.73 -4.10
CA ASP A 196 9.10 1.83 -2.81
C ASP A 196 10.39 2.67 -2.91
N TRP A 197 11.04 2.88 -1.78
CA TRP A 197 12.26 3.68 -1.70
C TRP A 197 13.45 3.09 -2.50
N SER A 198 13.37 1.82 -2.94
CA SER A 198 14.40 1.19 -3.76
C SER A 198 14.41 1.67 -5.21
N GLU A 199 13.32 2.29 -5.70
CA GLU A 199 13.23 2.89 -7.04
C GLU A 199 14.34 3.90 -7.30
N PHE A 200 14.73 4.70 -6.30
CA PHE A 200 15.84 5.64 -6.42
C PHE A 200 17.17 4.93 -6.69
N VAL A 201 17.38 3.78 -6.07
CA VAL A 201 18.59 2.98 -6.26
C VAL A 201 18.65 2.43 -7.68
N LEU A 202 17.51 1.95 -8.19
CA LEU A 202 17.40 1.41 -9.54
C LEU A 202 17.55 2.50 -10.60
N ALA A 203 17.06 3.70 -10.34
CA ALA A 203 17.26 4.87 -11.18
C ALA A 203 18.73 5.34 -11.19
N ASP A 204 19.35 5.46 -10.02
CA ASP A 204 20.76 5.88 -9.87
C ASP A 204 21.73 4.87 -10.51
N LEU A 205 21.41 3.57 -10.45
CA LEU A 205 22.16 2.51 -11.14
C LEU A 205 21.92 2.49 -12.67
N GLY A 206 21.04 3.35 -13.18
CA GLY A 206 20.70 3.45 -14.60
C GLY A 206 19.84 2.29 -15.13
N VAL A 207 19.30 1.46 -14.25
CA VAL A 207 18.38 0.35 -14.60
C VAL A 207 17.03 0.91 -15.03
N PHE A 208 16.56 1.96 -14.36
CA PHE A 208 15.41 2.75 -14.80
C PHE A 208 15.84 4.13 -15.26
N GLN A 209 15.47 4.48 -16.50
CA GLN A 209 15.68 5.82 -17.05
C GLN A 209 14.32 6.49 -17.19
N TYR A 210 14.08 7.48 -16.34
CA TYR A 210 12.87 8.28 -16.36
C TYR A 210 13.09 9.55 -17.18
N GLU A 211 12.09 9.91 -17.99
CA GLU A 211 12.08 11.17 -18.75
C GLU A 211 12.05 12.37 -17.78
N LYS A 212 12.90 13.38 -18.01
CA LYS A 212 12.95 14.58 -17.18
C LYS A 212 11.86 15.56 -17.61
N VAL A 213 10.67 15.42 -17.03
CA VAL A 213 9.55 16.33 -17.27
C VAL A 213 9.57 17.48 -16.26
N PRO A 214 9.52 18.76 -16.71
CA PRO A 214 9.39 19.88 -15.79
C PRO A 214 7.97 19.91 -15.21
N PHE A 215 7.86 19.77 -13.90
CA PHE A 215 6.59 19.77 -13.17
C PHE A 215 6.36 21.10 -12.45
N ALA A 216 5.18 21.70 -12.66
CA ALA A 216 4.75 22.86 -11.89
C ALA A 216 4.61 22.50 -10.40
N PRO A 217 4.70 23.46 -9.46
CA PRO A 217 4.45 23.24 -8.02
C PRO A 217 3.14 22.51 -7.73
N SER A 218 2.09 22.77 -8.53
CA SER A 218 0.77 22.13 -8.43
C SER A 218 0.72 20.69 -8.94
N SER A 219 1.76 20.19 -9.62
CA SER A 219 1.84 18.83 -10.17
C SER A 219 2.17 17.83 -9.05
N ARG A 220 1.17 17.55 -8.23
CA ARG A 220 1.22 16.59 -7.14
C ARG A 220 0.02 15.62 -7.21
N ALA A 221 0.20 14.40 -6.70
CA ALA A 221 -0.79 13.33 -6.82
C ALA A 221 -2.04 13.62 -5.99
N PHE A 222 -1.87 14.19 -4.80
CA PHE A 222 -2.95 14.51 -3.87
C PHE A 222 -3.05 16.02 -3.68
N GLN A 223 -4.28 16.54 -3.76
CA GLN A 223 -4.55 17.98 -3.58
C GLN A 223 -5.12 18.29 -2.20
N GLN A 224 -5.61 17.28 -1.48
CA GLN A 224 -6.19 17.39 -0.15
C GLN A 224 -5.72 16.23 0.72
N ARG A 225 -5.51 16.50 2.02
CA ARG A 225 -5.11 15.48 2.99
C ARG A 225 -6.11 14.32 3.07
N ALA A 226 -7.41 14.65 3.04
CA ALA A 226 -8.48 13.66 3.05
C ALA A 226 -8.39 12.64 1.89
N ASP A 227 -7.87 13.03 0.73
CA ASP A 227 -7.69 12.09 -0.39
C ASP A 227 -6.56 11.06 -0.10
N VAL A 228 -5.54 11.46 0.67
CA VAL A 228 -4.48 10.56 1.15
C VAL A 228 -5.07 9.54 2.12
N ASP A 229 -5.89 10.00 3.06
CA ASP A 229 -6.55 9.14 4.06
C ASP A 229 -7.51 8.15 3.38
N VAL A 230 -8.30 8.60 2.40
CA VAL A 230 -9.16 7.73 1.58
C VAL A 230 -8.33 6.67 0.85
N TYR A 231 -7.19 7.05 0.25
CA TYR A 231 -6.34 6.08 -0.43
C TYR A 231 -5.83 5.01 0.55
N LEU A 232 -5.32 5.42 1.72
CA LEU A 232 -4.81 4.52 2.74
C LEU A 232 -5.91 3.59 3.28
N ALA A 233 -7.12 4.11 3.54
CA ALA A 233 -8.26 3.30 3.96
C ALA A 233 -8.65 2.25 2.90
N LEU A 234 -8.68 2.64 1.62
CA LEU A 234 -8.92 1.70 0.51
C LEU A 234 -7.79 0.69 0.35
N HIS A 235 -6.56 1.05 0.67
CA HIS A 235 -5.43 0.13 0.67
C HIS A 235 -5.52 -0.87 1.81
N ALA A 236 -5.81 -0.43 3.04
CA ALA A 236 -6.04 -1.33 4.17
C ALA A 236 -7.16 -2.34 3.89
N CYS A 237 -8.27 -1.88 3.30
CA CYS A 237 -9.34 -2.78 2.86
C CYS A 237 -8.90 -3.75 1.74
N ARG A 238 -7.95 -3.35 0.88
CA ARG A 238 -7.38 -4.26 -0.13
C ARG A 238 -6.55 -5.35 0.55
N GLU A 239 -5.68 -4.99 1.48
CA GLU A 239 -4.85 -5.95 2.21
C GLU A 239 -5.74 -6.92 3.03
N ALA A 240 -6.77 -6.39 3.69
CA ALA A 240 -7.74 -7.21 4.43
C ALA A 240 -8.47 -8.24 3.55
N LEU A 241 -8.66 -7.98 2.26
CA LEU A 241 -9.21 -8.96 1.31
C LEU A 241 -8.28 -10.15 1.10
N ASP A 242 -6.96 -9.92 1.08
CA ASP A 242 -5.95 -10.94 0.84
C ASP A 242 -5.72 -11.82 2.09
N TRP A 243 -6.08 -11.31 3.27
CA TRP A 243 -5.98 -11.98 4.58
C TRP A 243 -7.34 -12.36 5.19
N LEU A 244 -8.38 -12.54 4.36
CA LEU A 244 -9.67 -13.00 4.88
C LEU A 244 -9.52 -14.37 5.56
N PRO A 245 -10.20 -14.58 6.70
CA PRO A 245 -10.22 -15.89 7.34
C PRO A 245 -10.92 -16.91 6.44
N ASP A 246 -10.46 -18.16 6.49
CA ASP A 246 -11.12 -19.28 5.83
C ASP A 246 -12.21 -19.90 6.73
N GLY A 247 -13.14 -20.63 6.12
CA GLY A 247 -14.18 -21.38 6.84
C GLY A 247 -15.35 -20.49 7.29
N ASP A 248 -15.93 -20.81 8.45
CA ASP A 248 -17.21 -20.25 8.90
C ASP A 248 -17.15 -18.76 9.23
N ALA A 249 -15.96 -18.21 9.51
CA ALA A 249 -15.77 -16.78 9.78
C ALA A 249 -15.70 -15.92 8.50
N GLU A 250 -15.44 -16.53 7.33
CA GLU A 250 -15.24 -15.82 6.06
C GLU A 250 -16.44 -14.91 5.67
N PRO A 251 -17.71 -15.35 5.75
CA PRO A 251 -18.84 -14.53 5.31
C PRO A 251 -19.00 -13.24 6.13
N ALA A 252 -18.81 -13.31 7.45
CA ALA A 252 -18.90 -12.16 8.34
C ALA A 252 -17.75 -11.16 8.10
N ALA A 253 -16.54 -11.68 7.85
CA ALA A 253 -15.39 -10.85 7.49
C ALA A 253 -15.59 -10.12 6.15
N ILE A 254 -16.17 -10.80 5.15
CA ILE A 254 -16.55 -10.17 3.88
C ILE A 254 -17.58 -9.07 4.09
N GLU A 255 -18.63 -9.29 4.89
CA GLU A 255 -19.66 -8.27 5.16
C GLU A 255 -19.07 -7.04 5.84
N THR A 256 -18.20 -7.25 6.84
CA THR A 256 -17.48 -6.19 7.55
C THR A 256 -16.63 -5.38 6.57
N LEU A 257 -15.87 -6.08 5.70
CA LEU A 257 -15.03 -5.44 4.69
C LEU A 257 -15.85 -4.63 3.67
N VAL A 258 -16.97 -5.18 3.18
CA VAL A 258 -17.85 -4.46 2.24
C VAL A 258 -18.42 -3.21 2.88
N THR A 259 -18.82 -3.28 4.16
CA THR A 259 -19.32 -2.14 4.93
C THR A 259 -18.26 -1.06 5.06
N ALA A 260 -17.05 -1.42 5.51
CA ALA A 260 -15.92 -0.50 5.61
C ALA A 260 -15.61 0.19 4.27
N VAL A 261 -15.61 -0.56 3.16
CA VAL A 261 -15.38 0.03 1.82
C VAL A 261 -16.50 0.98 1.41
N ARG A 262 -17.75 0.72 1.78
CA ARG A 262 -18.91 1.58 1.44
C ARG A 262 -18.94 2.88 2.25
N GLU A 263 -18.46 2.84 3.48
CA GLU A 263 -18.36 4.01 4.36
C GLU A 263 -17.28 5.01 3.92
N ILE A 264 -16.31 4.56 3.10
CA ILE A 264 -15.29 5.43 2.50
C ILE A 264 -15.92 6.33 1.43
N ALA A 265 -16.30 7.53 1.85
CA ALA A 265 -16.78 8.59 0.99
C ALA A 265 -15.61 9.31 0.29
N THR A 266 -15.77 9.59 -1.01
CA THR A 266 -14.81 10.39 -1.76
C THR A 266 -15.49 11.13 -2.90
N SER A 267 -15.07 12.37 -3.14
CA SER A 267 -15.49 13.17 -4.31
C SER A 267 -14.48 13.09 -5.46
N ASN A 268 -13.31 12.50 -5.20
CA ASN A 268 -12.23 12.36 -6.15
C ASN A 268 -12.51 11.19 -7.11
N ALA A 269 -12.67 11.49 -8.40
CA ALA A 269 -13.06 10.50 -9.42
C ALA A 269 -12.08 9.33 -9.57
N TRP A 270 -10.79 9.57 -9.36
CA TRP A 270 -9.77 8.51 -9.41
C TRP A 270 -9.87 7.58 -8.19
N LEU A 271 -10.09 8.12 -7.00
CA LEU A 271 -10.29 7.32 -5.78
C LEU A 271 -11.62 6.57 -5.80
N GLU A 272 -12.68 7.17 -6.36
CA GLU A 272 -13.95 6.48 -6.61
C GLU A 272 -13.76 5.28 -7.53
N THR A 273 -12.96 5.46 -8.59
CA THR A 273 -12.60 4.37 -9.51
C THR A 273 -11.84 3.26 -8.79
N ARG A 274 -10.94 3.61 -7.86
CA ARG A 274 -10.21 2.66 -7.01
C ARG A 274 -11.16 1.91 -6.07
N ARG A 275 -12.10 2.60 -5.42
CA ARG A 275 -13.13 2.00 -4.55
C ARG A 275 -14.03 1.03 -5.33
N ALA A 276 -14.52 1.44 -6.50
CA ALA A 276 -15.31 0.58 -7.38
C ALA A 276 -14.53 -0.68 -7.80
N LYS A 277 -13.24 -0.55 -8.13
CA LYS A 277 -12.37 -1.70 -8.44
C LYS A 277 -12.20 -2.63 -7.24
N LEU A 278 -12.11 -2.10 -6.02
CA LEU A 278 -12.05 -2.89 -4.79
C LEU A 278 -13.33 -3.69 -4.57
N LEU A 279 -14.50 -3.05 -4.62
CA LEU A 279 -15.80 -3.72 -4.57
C LEU A 279 -15.90 -4.80 -5.65
N PHE A 280 -15.46 -4.51 -6.88
CA PHE A 280 -15.47 -5.51 -7.95
C PHE A 280 -14.64 -6.76 -7.62
N ARG A 281 -13.44 -6.58 -7.04
CA ARG A 281 -12.60 -7.71 -6.59
C ARG A 281 -13.22 -8.49 -5.43
N ILE A 282 -13.87 -7.81 -4.48
CA ILE A 282 -14.61 -8.48 -3.40
C ILE A 282 -15.75 -9.33 -3.99
N GLY A 283 -16.50 -8.80 -4.96
CA GLY A 283 -17.52 -9.58 -5.67
C GLY A 283 -16.94 -10.80 -6.39
N GLN A 284 -15.77 -10.67 -7.02
CA GLN A 284 -15.09 -11.80 -7.67
C GLN A 284 -14.64 -12.85 -6.65
N HIS A 285 -14.20 -12.43 -5.47
CA HIS A 285 -13.88 -13.34 -4.36
C HIS A 285 -15.11 -14.14 -3.93
N CYS A 286 -16.24 -13.47 -3.71
CA CYS A 286 -17.51 -14.12 -3.38
C CYS A 286 -17.94 -15.12 -4.46
N GLU A 287 -17.77 -14.80 -5.74
CA GLU A 287 -18.05 -15.73 -6.84
C GLU A 287 -17.16 -16.98 -6.82
N ARG A 288 -15.86 -16.83 -6.52
CA ARG A 288 -14.94 -17.98 -6.40
C ARG A 288 -15.36 -18.91 -5.26
N ARG A 289 -15.87 -18.34 -4.16
CA ARG A 289 -16.43 -19.05 -3.01
C ARG A 289 -17.87 -19.52 -3.22
N GLN A 290 -18.46 -19.28 -4.40
CA GLN A 290 -19.85 -19.59 -4.72
C GLN A 290 -20.89 -18.94 -3.77
N ASN A 291 -20.51 -17.88 -3.05
CA ASN A 291 -21.43 -17.09 -2.25
C ASN A 291 -22.16 -16.07 -3.15
N TRP A 292 -23.19 -16.56 -3.85
CA TRP A 292 -23.95 -15.75 -4.80
C TRP A 292 -24.71 -14.58 -4.17
N PRO A 293 -25.35 -14.72 -2.98
CA PRO A 293 -26.01 -13.60 -2.32
C PRO A 293 -25.07 -12.43 -2.04
N ALA A 294 -23.88 -12.70 -1.48
CA ALA A 294 -22.88 -11.66 -1.20
C ALA A 294 -22.33 -11.04 -2.50
N ALA A 295 -22.01 -11.86 -3.51
CA ALA A 295 -21.56 -11.36 -4.81
C ALA A 295 -22.60 -10.42 -5.46
N LEU A 296 -23.88 -10.78 -5.40
CA LEU A 296 -24.97 -9.99 -5.94
C LEU A 296 -25.13 -8.65 -5.21
N ALA A 297 -25.07 -8.65 -3.87
CA ALA A 297 -25.15 -7.45 -3.05
C ALA A 297 -24.01 -6.47 -3.39
N VAL A 298 -22.79 -6.97 -3.53
CA VAL A 298 -21.62 -6.16 -3.89
C VAL A 298 -21.76 -5.58 -5.30
N TYR A 299 -22.18 -6.39 -6.29
CA TYR A 299 -22.30 -5.93 -7.68
C TYR A 299 -23.48 -4.98 -7.92
N MET A 300 -24.46 -4.93 -7.03
CA MET A 300 -25.61 -4.02 -7.16
C MET A 300 -25.18 -2.55 -7.18
N ASP A 301 -24.22 -2.20 -6.31
CA ASP A 301 -23.78 -0.82 -6.08
C ASP A 301 -22.39 -0.54 -6.68
N CYS A 302 -21.80 -1.53 -7.38
CA CYS A 302 -20.46 -1.41 -7.95
C CYS A 302 -20.49 -0.71 -9.31
N ALA A 303 -19.84 0.47 -9.38
CA ALA A 303 -19.72 1.26 -10.60
C ALA A 303 -18.61 0.78 -11.57
N TRP A 304 -17.84 -0.27 -11.21
CA TRP A 304 -16.70 -0.72 -12.02
C TRP A 304 -17.15 -1.28 -13.39
N PRO A 305 -16.46 -0.95 -14.50
CA PRO A 305 -16.76 -1.52 -15.80
C PRO A 305 -16.78 -3.06 -15.77
N GLY A 306 -17.91 -3.64 -16.17
CA GLY A 306 -18.13 -5.09 -16.16
C GLY A 306 -18.87 -5.63 -14.93
N ALA A 307 -19.03 -4.86 -13.85
CA ALA A 307 -19.81 -5.28 -12.68
C ALA A 307 -21.24 -5.70 -13.05
N ARG A 308 -21.90 -4.96 -13.95
CA ARG A 308 -23.24 -5.32 -14.46
C ARG A 308 -23.27 -6.68 -15.16
N HIS A 309 -22.26 -7.00 -15.98
CA HIS A 309 -22.20 -8.29 -16.66
C HIS A 309 -22.01 -9.43 -15.66
N ARG A 310 -21.15 -9.23 -14.66
CA ARG A 310 -20.98 -10.19 -13.56
C ARG A 310 -22.27 -10.36 -12.76
N ARG A 311 -22.99 -9.28 -12.48
CA ARG A 311 -24.31 -9.31 -11.83
C ARG A 311 -25.32 -10.18 -12.58
N VAL A 312 -25.41 -10.05 -13.91
CA VAL A 312 -26.28 -10.93 -14.74
C VAL A 312 -25.86 -12.40 -14.59
N ARG A 313 -24.55 -12.68 -14.67
CA ARG A 313 -24.02 -14.05 -14.52
C ARG A 313 -24.30 -14.63 -13.13
N VAL A 314 -24.17 -13.84 -12.06
CA VAL A 314 -24.48 -14.26 -10.69
C VAL A 314 -25.97 -14.57 -10.54
N LEU A 315 -26.86 -13.75 -11.12
CA LEU A 315 -28.31 -14.02 -11.11
C LEU A 315 -28.64 -15.33 -11.84
N GLU A 316 -28.02 -15.59 -13.00
CA GLU A 316 -28.17 -16.85 -13.73
C GLU A 316 -27.67 -18.06 -12.91
N ARG A 317 -26.50 -17.94 -12.27
CA ARG A 317 -25.94 -18.96 -11.37
C ARG A 317 -26.79 -19.21 -10.12
N SER A 318 -27.61 -18.23 -9.74
CA SER A 318 -28.56 -18.31 -8.63
C SER A 318 -29.95 -18.75 -9.08
N GLU A 319 -30.11 -19.20 -10.33
CA GLU A 319 -31.38 -19.61 -10.96
C GLU A 319 -32.46 -18.51 -11.02
N ARG A 320 -32.05 -17.24 -10.86
CA ARG A 320 -32.92 -16.06 -10.96
C ARG A 320 -32.99 -15.54 -12.39
N PHE A 321 -33.41 -16.40 -13.31
CA PHE A 321 -33.35 -16.15 -14.76
C PHE A 321 -34.15 -14.92 -15.21
N GLY A 322 -35.32 -14.68 -14.60
CA GLY A 322 -36.16 -13.53 -14.94
C GLY A 322 -35.47 -12.19 -14.66
N GLU A 323 -34.80 -12.08 -13.52
CA GLU A 323 -34.04 -10.87 -13.15
C GLU A 323 -32.78 -10.70 -13.99
N ALA A 324 -32.08 -11.80 -14.30
CA ALA A 324 -30.94 -11.79 -15.21
C ALA A 324 -31.34 -11.26 -16.59
N PHE A 325 -32.45 -11.76 -17.14
CA PHE A 325 -32.99 -11.33 -18.43
C PHE A 325 -33.41 -9.84 -18.41
N ALA A 326 -34.11 -9.42 -17.37
CA ALA A 326 -34.53 -8.01 -17.22
C ALA A 326 -33.32 -7.06 -17.20
N LEU A 327 -32.29 -7.39 -16.41
CA LEU A 327 -31.06 -6.59 -16.28
C LEU A 327 -30.25 -6.58 -17.59
N ALA A 328 -30.14 -7.71 -18.28
CA ALA A 328 -29.47 -7.80 -19.58
C ALA A 328 -30.21 -6.97 -20.65
N GLY A 329 -31.54 -7.05 -20.69
CA GLY A 329 -32.38 -6.26 -21.58
C GLY A 329 -32.25 -4.75 -21.34
N GLU A 330 -32.16 -4.32 -20.08
CA GLU A 330 -31.90 -2.92 -19.74
C GLU A 330 -30.53 -2.46 -20.23
N ALA A 331 -29.50 -3.28 -20.06
CA ALA A 331 -28.15 -2.99 -20.52
C ALA A 331 -28.09 -2.79 -22.04
N LEU A 332 -28.76 -3.65 -22.82
CA LEU A 332 -28.88 -3.55 -24.27
C LEU A 332 -29.58 -2.27 -24.70
N ARG A 333 -30.70 -1.90 -24.07
CA ARG A 333 -31.41 -0.64 -24.36
C ARG A 333 -30.54 0.58 -24.09
N ARG A 334 -29.79 0.60 -22.98
CA ARG A 334 -28.86 1.70 -22.65
C ARG A 334 -27.69 1.80 -23.63
N ALA A 335 -27.12 0.66 -24.04
CA ALA A 335 -26.07 0.62 -25.05
C ALA A 335 -26.56 1.13 -26.42
N GLY A 336 -27.77 0.74 -26.84
CA GLY A 336 -28.40 1.23 -28.06
C GLY A 336 -28.65 2.74 -28.05
N LYS A 337 -29.13 3.31 -26.93
CA LYS A 337 -29.30 4.76 -26.76
C LYS A 337 -27.96 5.52 -26.81
N ARG A 338 -26.90 5.00 -26.18
CA ARG A 338 -25.55 5.60 -26.24
C ARG A 338 -24.98 5.59 -27.65
N ARG A 339 -25.14 4.49 -28.40
CA ARG A 339 -24.71 4.41 -29.80
C ARG A 339 -25.46 5.41 -30.69
N ARG A 340 -26.77 5.56 -30.52
CA ARG A 340 -27.57 6.56 -31.24
C ARG A 340 -27.19 7.99 -30.88
N SER A 341 -26.96 8.30 -29.60
CA SER A 341 -26.52 9.63 -29.18
C SER A 341 -25.10 9.97 -29.65
N ALA A 342 -24.19 9.00 -29.67
CA ALA A 342 -22.84 9.18 -30.22
C ALA A 342 -22.87 9.39 -31.74
N ALA A 343 -23.76 8.69 -32.45
CA ALA A 343 -24.00 8.90 -33.87
C ALA A 343 -24.54 10.31 -34.15
N CYS A 344 -25.59 10.77 -33.43
CA CYS A 344 -26.11 12.13 -33.57
C CYS A 344 -25.03 13.20 -33.28
N ARG A 345 -24.20 13.03 -32.25
CA ARG A 345 -23.10 13.98 -31.97
C ARG A 345 -22.02 13.98 -33.04
N ALA A 346 -21.76 12.84 -33.67
CA ALA A 346 -20.82 12.75 -34.80
C ALA A 346 -21.40 13.43 -36.05
N ASP A 347 -22.70 13.26 -36.30
CA ASP A 347 -23.42 13.90 -37.41
C ASP A 347 -23.51 15.43 -37.21
N ASP A 348 -23.74 15.89 -35.97
CA ASP A 348 -23.73 17.31 -35.60
C ASP A 348 -22.32 17.92 -35.77
N ALA A 349 -21.28 17.21 -35.34
CA ALA A 349 -19.89 17.64 -35.50
C ALA A 349 -19.46 17.66 -36.98
N ALA A 350 -19.89 16.70 -37.79
CA ALA A 350 -19.65 16.65 -39.23
C ALA A 350 -20.38 17.79 -39.96
N SER A 351 -21.63 18.08 -39.58
CA SER A 351 -22.43 19.19 -40.12
C SER A 351 -21.82 20.55 -39.75
N ALA A 352 -21.34 20.72 -38.51
CA ALA A 352 -20.62 21.92 -38.09
C ALA A 352 -19.28 22.09 -38.82
N ALA A 353 -18.55 21.00 -39.10
CA ALA A 353 -17.33 21.03 -39.89
C ALA A 353 -17.57 21.38 -41.37
N GLN A 354 -18.67 20.89 -41.96
CA GLN A 354 -19.09 21.26 -43.32
C GLN A 354 -19.55 22.73 -43.41
N ALA A 355 -20.29 23.23 -42.42
CA ALA A 355 -20.69 24.63 -42.36
C ALA A 355 -19.48 25.58 -42.26
N ARG A 356 -18.47 25.23 -41.45
CA ARG A 356 -17.21 25.98 -41.36
C ARG A 356 -16.40 25.97 -42.67
N ARG A 357 -16.46 24.88 -43.45
CA ARG A 357 -15.84 24.80 -44.78
C ARG A 357 -16.60 25.61 -45.83
N ALA A 358 -17.92 25.71 -45.73
CA ALA A 358 -18.75 26.52 -46.62
C ALA A 358 -18.59 28.03 -46.37
N ASP A 359 -18.45 28.45 -45.11
CA ASP A 359 -18.13 29.85 -44.77
C ASP A 359 -16.69 30.23 -45.14
N GLY A 360 -15.73 29.30 -44.97
CA GLY A 360 -14.35 29.50 -45.41
C GLY A 360 -14.16 29.59 -46.92
N SER A 361 -15.11 29.08 -47.73
CA SER A 361 -15.06 29.20 -49.19
C SER A 361 -15.65 30.51 -49.72
N ARG A 362 -16.22 31.37 -48.86
CA ARG A 362 -16.77 32.69 -49.23
C ARG A 362 -15.90 33.88 -48.82
N GLY A 363 -14.78 33.66 -48.12
CA GLY A 363 -13.84 34.71 -47.75
C GLY A 363 -12.40 34.23 -47.80
N GLY A 364 -11.71 34.45 -48.93
CA GLY A 364 -10.30 34.05 -49.02
C GLY A 364 -9.69 34.13 -50.41
N GLY A 365 -9.88 35.25 -51.12
CA GLY A 365 -9.14 35.57 -52.33
C GLY A 365 -8.53 36.96 -52.22
N ALA A 366 -7.34 37.05 -51.61
CA ALA A 366 -6.26 37.99 -51.97
C ALA A 366 -5.09 37.90 -50.97
N SER A 367 -3.94 37.46 -51.50
CA SER A 367 -2.54 37.90 -51.22
C SER A 367 -2.16 38.36 -49.81
N GLY A 368 -1.11 37.87 -49.15
CA GLY A 368 0.18 37.39 -49.63
C GLY A 368 1.25 37.92 -48.67
N GLY A 369 2.37 37.19 -48.51
CA GLY A 369 3.53 37.69 -47.76
C GLY A 369 4.03 36.74 -46.69
N ALA A 370 4.88 35.79 -47.10
CA ALA A 370 5.73 35.02 -46.23
C ALA A 370 6.82 35.91 -45.62
N GLN A 371 7.09 35.77 -44.32
CA GLN A 371 8.36 36.17 -43.72
C GLN A 371 8.76 35.18 -42.61
N HIS A 372 9.98 34.69 -42.79
CA HIS A 372 10.81 33.93 -41.85
C HIS A 372 11.19 34.74 -40.61
N ALA A 373 11.19 34.09 -39.44
CA ALA A 373 12.14 34.22 -38.32
C ALA A 373 11.67 33.22 -37.24
N GLY A 374 12.45 32.38 -36.58
CA GLY A 374 13.86 32.48 -36.22
C GLY A 374 13.98 32.50 -34.70
N VAL A 375 14.45 31.39 -34.12
CA VAL A 375 15.26 31.30 -32.88
C VAL A 375 14.63 31.75 -31.56
N ALA A 376 14.42 30.79 -30.64
CA ALA A 376 15.18 30.62 -29.39
C ALA A 376 14.57 29.49 -28.55
#